data_AF-A0A950EDL7-F1
#
_entry.id   AF-A0A950EDL7-F1
#
_cell.length_a   1.000
_cell.length_b   1.000
_cell.length_c   1.000
_cell.angle_alpha   90.00
_cell.angle_beta   90.00
_cell.angle_gamma   90.00
#
_symmetry.space_group_name_H-M   'P 1'
#
loop_
_entity.id
_entity.type
_entity.pdbx_description
1 polymer ?
#
loop_
_entity_poly.entity_id
_entity_poly.type
_entity_poly.pdbx_seq_one_letter_code
_entity_poly.pdbx_strand_id
1 'polypeptide(L)' 'MGLKPIVELSVAEAYELLTGRFGLTDLPPLDAIENEDWGRDLLLGRFQEIPADALAEAGLRWDDPEPKHLAR' A
#
# COMPACT_ATOMS: atom_id res chain seq x y z
N MET A 1 2.92 -17.39 -6.19
CA MET A 1 3.26 -16.35 -5.20
C MET A 1 1.98 -15.57 -4.93
N GLY A 2 1.59 -15.41 -3.66
CA GLY A 2 0.42 -14.60 -3.29
C GLY A 2 0.72 -13.11 -3.40
N LEU A 3 -0.31 -12.29 -3.57
CA LEU A 3 -0.19 -10.83 -3.54
C LEU A 3 0.16 -10.36 -2.11
N LYS A 4 1.10 -9.43 -1.99
CA LYS A 4 1.51 -8.83 -0.71
C LYS A 4 0.45 -7.83 -0.26
N PRO A 5 -0.16 -7.99 0.93
CA PRO A 5 -0.98 -6.96 1.55
C PRO A 5 -0.25 -5.62 1.64
N ILE A 6 -0.88 -4.53 1.22
CA ILE A 6 -0.30 -3.18 1.30
C ILE A 6 0.03 -2.78 2.75
N VAL A 7 -0.65 -3.35 3.74
CA VAL A 7 -0.38 -3.15 5.17
C VAL A 7 0.92 -3.83 5.61
N GLU A 8 1.49 -4.72 4.82
CA GLU A 8 2.80 -5.32 5.11
C GLU A 8 3.95 -4.54 4.45
N LEU A 9 3.66 -3.43 3.76
CA LEU A 9 4.67 -2.52 3.24
C LEU A 9 5.24 -1.65 4.35
N SER A 10 6.56 -1.43 4.32
CA SER A 10 7.19 -0.32 5.02
C SER A 10 6.77 1.02 4.39
N VAL A 11 6.96 2.12 5.13
CA VAL A 11 6.63 3.47 4.65
C VAL A 11 7.42 3.81 3.39
N ALA A 12 8.73 3.55 3.39
CA ALA A 12 9.58 3.75 2.22
C ALA A 12 9.15 2.89 1.01
N GLU A 13 8.85 1.60 1.20
CA GLU A 13 8.36 0.76 0.10
C GLU A 13 7.05 1.29 -0.49
N ALA A 14 6.10 1.65 0.37
CA ALA A 14 4.80 2.19 -0.04
C ALA A 14 4.96 3.51 -0.81
N TYR A 15 5.84 4.40 -0.34
CA TYR A 15 6.15 5.67 -0.99
C TYR A 15 6.76 5.47 -2.39
N GLU A 16 7.77 4.61 -2.52
CA GLU A 16 8.42 4.30 -3.80
C GLU A 16 7.45 3.67 -4.81
N LEU A 17 6.54 2.81 -4.34
CA LEU A 17 5.49 2.25 -5.18
C LEU A 17 4.52 3.33 -5.67
N LEU A 18 4.02 4.18 -4.77
CA LEU A 18 3.07 5.23 -5.13
C LEU A 18 3.70 6.25 -6.11
N THR A 19 4.91 6.71 -5.84
CA THR A 19 5.59 7.70 -6.68
C THR A 19 6.17 7.10 -7.96
N GLY A 20 6.83 5.94 -7.87
CA GLY A 20 7.54 5.31 -8.99
C GLY A 20 6.66 4.44 -9.88
N ARG A 21 5.83 3.56 -9.29
CA ARG A 21 5.00 2.61 -10.07
C ARG A 21 3.66 3.20 -10.47
N PHE A 22 3.03 3.97 -9.58
CA PHE A 22 1.71 4.56 -9.79
C PHE A 22 1.76 6.05 -10.20
N GLY A 23 2.93 6.68 -10.15
CA GLY A 23 3.13 8.04 -10.67
C GLY A 23 2.49 9.14 -9.81
N LEU A 24 2.19 8.89 -8.53
CA LEU A 24 1.68 9.92 -7.63
C LEU A 24 2.77 10.95 -7.36
N THR A 25 2.48 12.21 -7.64
CA THR A 25 3.39 13.34 -7.39
C THR A 25 2.93 14.24 -6.26
N ASP A 26 1.68 14.10 -5.82
CA ASP A 26 1.09 14.84 -4.70
C ASP A 26 1.34 14.12 -3.36
N LEU A 27 2.59 13.86 -3.02
CA LEU A 27 2.94 13.28 -1.72
C LEU A 27 3.90 14.21 -0.97
N PRO A 28 3.75 14.37 0.36
CA PRO A 28 4.76 15.01 1.19
C PRO A 28 6.12 14.30 1.07
N PRO A 29 7.24 14.95 1.43
CA PRO A 29 8.55 14.31 1.42
C PRO A 29 8.58 13.05 2.29
N LEU A 30 9.27 12.00 1.82
CA LEU A 30 9.39 10.73 2.55
C LEU A 30 9.84 10.91 4.01
N ASP A 31 10.78 11.81 4.26
CA ASP A 31 11.25 12.13 5.62
C ASP A 31 10.12 12.59 6.55
N ALA A 32 9.20 13.43 6.08
CA ALA A 32 8.05 13.86 6.89
C ALA A 32 7.09 12.68 7.16
N ILE A 33 6.89 11.82 6.16
CA ILE A 33 6.01 10.65 6.25
C ILE A 33 6.58 9.59 7.20
N GLU A 34 7.90 9.39 7.22
CA GLU A 34 8.55 8.42 8.11
C GLU A 34 8.63 8.90 9.56
N ASN A 35 8.76 10.20 9.78
CA ASN A 35 8.91 10.77 11.13
C ASN A 35 7.57 11.07 11.82
N GLU A 36 6.48 11.21 11.08
CA GLU A 36 5.18 11.57 11.65
C GLU A 36 4.17 10.42 11.64
N ASP A 37 3.37 10.32 12.71
CA ASP A 37 2.38 9.24 12.90
C ASP A 37 1.28 9.18 11.81
N TRP A 38 1.08 10.26 11.06
CA TRP A 38 0.07 10.32 9.98
C TRP A 38 0.57 9.75 8.65
N GLY A 39 1.88 9.56 8.47
CA GLY A 39 2.45 9.23 7.16
C GLY A 39 1.97 7.89 6.60
N ARG A 40 1.92 6.87 7.46
CA ARG A 40 1.43 5.54 7.06
C ARG A 40 -0.04 5.55 6.65
N ASP A 41 -0.89 6.24 7.40
CA ASP A 41 -2.32 6.34 7.11
C ASP A 41 -2.57 7.05 5.78
N LEU A 42 -1.84 8.15 5.51
CA LEU A 42 -1.87 8.85 4.24
C LEU A 42 -1.55 7.91 3.06
N LEU A 43 -0.45 7.15 3.15
CA LEU A 43 -0.04 6.24 2.06
C LEU A 43 -1.09 5.15 1.81
N LEU A 44 -1.65 4.56 2.88
CA LEU A 44 -2.72 3.57 2.77
C LEU A 44 -3.98 4.17 2.13
N GLY A 45 -4.33 5.42 2.48
CA GLY A 45 -5.40 6.16 1.84
C GLY A 45 -5.19 6.31 0.33
N ARG A 46 -3.96 6.63 -0.11
CA ARG A 46 -3.65 6.73 -1.55
C ARG A 46 -3.76 5.41 -2.29
N PHE A 47 -3.41 4.30 -1.65
CA PHE A 47 -3.65 3.00 -2.24
C PHE A 47 -5.16 2.74 -2.47
N GLN A 48 -6.06 3.25 -1.60
CA GLN A 48 -7.53 3.06 -1.74
C GLN A 48 -8.09 3.70 -3.02
N GLU A 49 -7.40 4.71 -3.53
CA GLU A 49 -7.76 5.38 -4.77
C GLU A 49 -7.30 4.59 -6.01
N ILE A 50 -6.44 3.58 -5.84
CA ILE A 50 -5.91 2.75 -6.93
C ILE A 50 -6.79 1.52 -7.16
N PRO A 51 -7.15 1.21 -8.42
CA PRO A 51 -7.92 0.00 -8.74
C PRO A 51 -7.23 -1.28 -8.26
N ALA A 52 -8.01 -2.23 -7.75
CA ALA A 52 -7.49 -3.52 -7.26
C ALA A 52 -6.72 -4.32 -8.32
N ASP A 53 -7.12 -4.20 -9.60
CA ASP A 53 -6.41 -4.82 -10.72
C ASP A 53 -4.99 -4.24 -10.89
N ALA A 54 -4.86 -2.92 -10.83
CA ALA A 54 -3.56 -2.24 -10.88
C ALA A 54 -2.68 -2.55 -9.65
N LEU A 55 -3.27 -2.73 -8.47
CA LEU A 55 -2.56 -3.23 -7.30
C LEU A 55 -2.05 -4.65 -7.53
N ALA A 56 -2.90 -5.53 -8.07
CA ALA A 56 -2.53 -6.92 -8.38
C ALA A 56 -1.41 -7.00 -9.42
N GLU A 57 -1.41 -6.13 -10.43
CA GLU A 57 -0.30 -5.99 -11.39
C GLU A 57 1.01 -5.55 -10.75
N ALA A 58 0.95 -4.81 -9.64
CA ALA A 58 2.11 -4.46 -8.82
C ALA A 58 2.47 -5.55 -7.79
N GLY A 59 1.77 -6.69 -7.80
CA GLY A 59 1.96 -7.77 -6.82
C GLY A 59 1.37 -7.47 -5.45
N LEU A 60 0.49 -6.47 -5.36
CA LEU A 60 -0.11 -5.97 -4.12
C LEU A 60 -1.57 -6.35 -4.03
N ARG A 61 -2.09 -6.39 -2.80
CA ARG A 61 -3.52 -6.49 -2.52
C ARG A 61 -3.89 -5.69 -1.28
N TRP A 62 -5.19 -5.43 -1.14
CA TRP A 62 -5.75 -5.06 0.16
C TRP A 62 -5.48 -6.17 1.17
N ASP A 63 -5.42 -5.80 2.45
CA ASP A 63 -5.62 -6.75 3.55
C ASP A 63 -7.08 -7.21 3.54
N ASP A 64 -7.49 -7.83 2.43
CA ASP A 64 -8.69 -8.63 2.42
C ASP A 64 -8.31 -9.86 3.25
N PRO A 65 -9.02 -10.13 4.36
CA PRO A 65 -8.76 -11.32 5.14
C PRO A 65 -8.96 -12.47 4.17
N GLU A 66 -7.84 -13.13 3.79
CA GLU A 66 -7.90 -14.44 3.18
C GLU A 66 -8.96 -15.20 3.99
N PRO A 67 -10.01 -15.77 3.37
CA PRO A 67 -11.07 -16.42 4.11
C PRO A 67 -10.40 -17.54 4.89
N LYS A 68 -10.10 -17.24 6.16
CA LYS A 68 -9.59 -18.16 7.16
C LYS A 68 -10.48 -19.37 7.01
N HIS A 69 -9.89 -20.45 6.49
CA HIS A 69 -10.57 -21.71 6.33
C HIS A 69 -10.91 -22.13 7.75
N LEU A 70 -12.10 -21.72 8.21
CA LEU A 70 -12.76 -22.20 9.41
C LEU A 70 -13.06 -23.66 9.08
N ALA A 71 -12.03 -24.50 9.27
CA ALA A 71 -12.16 -25.93 9.31
C ALA A 71 -13.21 -26.20 10.40
N ARG A 72 -14.32 -26.75 9.93
CA ARG A 72 -15.53 -27.03 10.65
C ARG A 72 -15.35 -28.15 11.66
#